data_AF-A0A9E3RY88-F1
#
_entry.id   AF-A0A9E3RY88-F1
#
_cell.length_a   1.000
_cell.length_b   1.000
_cell.length_c   1.000
_cell.angle_alpha   90.00
_cell.angle_beta   90.00
_cell.angle_gamma   90.00
#
_symmetry.space_group_name_H-M   'P 1'
#
loop_
_entity.id
_entity.type
_entity.pdbx_description
1 polymer ?
#
loop_
_entity_poly.entity_id
_entity_poly.type
_entity_poly.pdbx_seq_one_letter_code
_entity_poly.pdbx_strand_id
1 'polypeptide(L)'
;MTVHSTRHIVSFAIVITLVAAASSVMPAHAQGLTPDQETALRGIARGESPAWPAMSPEQSKALFEKSEQQLKDHQAYCLPHGLSVDVFWTDYSRSKPFRYETIGDSACWAGHYLAAIALRYKVTKDPQALQDVKNVLEKFDLLTRVSGRVGYIARYAGAANNEAYREYYKVYGRGEDPERPGLGKCAYQGVEPYTDLVWLGNSSRDTYDGTSFGLATAWVYVDDPDTRQQIKTIVETIGKRLVEDEYWVIDGKGHKTNPTPSFKLCWMRLLSSVSPEVFADVKKEYYTLVGDAIARGGRVYPVTYKEYFANNLNFIRMYTLTMLEDDPATKAGLQEVLRKSYHELADTLNPHFAAIYLDATGDTDAKAIAVLQGQLIDMPAPPRYFKKVDYRNNPAYEKREDNPELLKYALLSRERPESDFIWQRSPVLSHRDEDVPYETPGIDLFLPYWMGRECGHIPAP
;
A
#
# COMPACT_ATOMS: atom_id res chain seq x y z
N MET A 1 -66.30 22.24 54.91
CA MET A 1 -66.81 21.93 53.56
C MET A 1 -65.84 20.98 52.90
N THR A 2 -66.28 19.74 52.74
CA THR A 2 -65.49 18.58 52.30
C THR A 2 -65.58 18.48 50.78
N VAL A 3 -64.45 18.43 50.06
CA VAL A 3 -64.42 17.92 48.68
C VAL A 3 -63.14 17.10 48.51
N HIS A 4 -63.31 15.79 48.34
CA HIS A 4 -62.33 14.88 47.75
C HIS A 4 -62.32 15.08 46.23
N SER A 5 -61.13 15.07 45.61
CA SER A 5 -60.99 14.83 44.18
C SER A 5 -59.69 14.07 43.89
N THR A 6 -59.80 13.21 42.91
CA THR A 6 -59.15 11.92 42.72
C THR A 6 -57.84 12.04 41.94
N ARG A 7 -56.83 11.25 42.30
CA ARG A 7 -55.54 11.12 41.59
C ARG A 7 -55.70 10.28 40.32
N HIS A 8 -55.20 10.77 39.19
CA HIS A 8 -54.81 9.95 38.05
C HIS A 8 -53.28 9.98 37.90
N ILE A 9 -52.64 8.81 37.98
CA ILE A 9 -51.23 8.57 37.66
C ILE A 9 -51.23 7.83 36.33
N VAL A 10 -50.65 8.45 35.30
CA VAL A 10 -50.33 7.80 34.02
C VAL A 10 -48.94 7.19 34.14
N SER A 11 -48.84 5.87 34.01
CA SER A 11 -47.56 5.14 33.93
C SER A 11 -47.16 4.99 32.47
N PHE A 12 -45.99 5.53 32.10
CA PHE A 12 -45.34 5.28 30.82
C PHE A 12 -44.48 4.01 30.94
N ALA A 13 -44.79 2.99 30.15
CA ALA A 13 -43.94 1.80 30.00
C ALA A 13 -42.93 2.05 28.87
N ILE A 14 -41.64 2.02 29.20
CA ILE A 14 -40.54 2.03 28.23
C ILE A 14 -40.26 0.57 27.87
N VAL A 15 -40.47 0.20 26.60
CA VAL A 15 -40.01 -1.06 26.03
C VAL A 15 -38.58 -0.87 25.55
N ILE A 16 -37.62 -1.47 26.26
CA ILE A 16 -36.23 -1.60 25.82
C ILE A 16 -36.12 -2.90 25.05
N THR A 17 -35.96 -2.81 23.73
CA THR A 17 -35.63 -3.97 22.88
C THR A 17 -34.11 -4.18 22.93
N LEU A 18 -33.67 -5.17 23.70
CA LEU A 18 -32.29 -5.68 23.67
C LEU A 18 -32.06 -6.45 22.38
N VAL A 19 -31.31 -5.88 21.45
CA VAL A 19 -30.72 -6.62 20.32
C VAL A 19 -29.46 -7.29 20.86
N ALA A 20 -29.54 -8.58 21.15
CA ALA A 20 -28.38 -9.41 21.42
C ALA A 20 -27.66 -9.68 20.09
N ALA A 21 -26.45 -9.11 19.91
CA ALA A 21 -25.56 -9.50 18.83
C ALA A 21 -25.06 -10.92 19.12
N ALA A 22 -25.60 -11.91 18.43
CA ALA A 22 -25.07 -13.26 18.43
C ALA A 22 -23.77 -13.27 17.60
N SER A 23 -22.63 -13.22 18.26
CA SER A 23 -21.34 -13.53 17.65
C SER A 23 -21.30 -15.04 17.37
N SER A 24 -21.74 -15.45 16.17
CA SER A 24 -21.51 -16.82 15.71
C SER A 24 -20.00 -17.01 15.52
N VAL A 25 -19.39 -17.86 16.34
CA VAL A 25 -18.01 -18.30 16.14
C VAL A 25 -17.93 -18.97 14.77
N MET A 26 -17.24 -18.36 13.82
CA MET A 26 -17.04 -18.96 12.50
C MET A 26 -16.23 -20.26 12.63
N PRO A 27 -16.51 -21.29 11.83
CA PRO A 27 -15.71 -22.50 11.81
C PRO A 27 -14.26 -22.18 11.45
N ALA A 28 -13.28 -22.87 12.04
CA ALA A 28 -11.85 -22.61 11.81
C ALA A 28 -11.44 -22.69 10.31
N HIS A 29 -12.11 -23.53 9.51
CA HIS A 29 -11.88 -23.62 8.06
C HIS A 29 -12.41 -22.42 7.26
N ALA A 30 -13.31 -21.60 7.82
CA ALA A 30 -13.75 -20.36 7.19
C ALA A 30 -12.68 -19.26 7.27
N GLN A 31 -11.73 -19.37 8.21
CA GLN A 31 -10.73 -18.34 8.47
C GLN A 31 -9.35 -18.63 7.85
N GLY A 32 -9.19 -19.78 7.18
CA GLY A 32 -7.91 -20.20 6.62
C GLY A 32 -8.06 -21.09 5.39
N LEU A 33 -6.93 -21.57 4.87
CA LEU A 33 -6.89 -22.46 3.72
C LEU A 33 -7.46 -23.84 4.05
N THR A 34 -8.15 -24.45 3.09
CA THR A 34 -8.41 -25.90 3.12
C THR A 34 -7.11 -26.67 2.78
N PRO A 35 -7.00 -27.97 3.14
CA PRO A 35 -5.84 -28.78 2.77
C PRO A 35 -5.55 -28.81 1.26
N ASP A 36 -6.60 -28.80 0.43
CA ASP A 36 -6.47 -28.79 -1.03
C ASP A 36 -5.97 -27.43 -1.54
N GLN A 37 -6.48 -26.32 -0.98
CA GLN A 37 -6.01 -24.98 -1.30
C GLN A 37 -4.54 -24.78 -0.90
N GLU A 38 -4.15 -25.25 0.30
CA GLU A 38 -2.75 -25.20 0.73
C GLU A 38 -1.85 -26.02 -0.20
N THR A 39 -2.28 -27.23 -0.56
CA THR A 39 -1.55 -28.10 -1.50
C THR A 39 -1.39 -27.42 -2.85
N ALA A 40 -2.44 -26.77 -3.37
CA ALA A 40 -2.39 -26.02 -4.62
C ALA A 40 -1.37 -24.86 -4.56
N LEU A 41 -1.38 -24.04 -3.50
CA LEU A 41 -0.41 -22.94 -3.37
C LEU A 41 1.03 -23.45 -3.25
N ARG A 42 1.26 -24.53 -2.49
CA ARG A 42 2.58 -25.15 -2.39
C ARG A 42 3.04 -25.74 -3.72
N GLY A 43 2.13 -26.28 -4.54
CA GLY A 43 2.43 -26.71 -5.91
C GLY A 43 2.83 -25.54 -6.81
N ILE A 44 2.09 -24.42 -6.77
CA ILE A 44 2.43 -23.21 -7.54
C ILE A 44 3.82 -22.69 -7.17
N ALA A 45 4.19 -22.68 -5.88
CA ALA A 45 5.54 -22.29 -5.45
C ALA A 45 6.65 -23.21 -5.98
N ARG A 46 6.33 -24.43 -6.40
CA ARG A 46 7.24 -25.38 -7.06
C ARG A 46 7.20 -25.32 -8.59
N GLY A 47 6.46 -24.36 -9.15
CA GLY A 47 6.28 -24.21 -10.60
C GLY A 47 5.21 -25.14 -11.18
N GLU A 48 4.41 -25.80 -10.35
CA GLU A 48 3.31 -26.66 -10.79
C GLU A 48 2.07 -25.83 -11.20
N SER A 49 1.08 -26.47 -11.82
CA SER A 49 -0.20 -25.84 -12.20
C SER A 49 -1.39 -26.64 -11.67
N PRO A 50 -1.56 -26.73 -10.33
CA PRO A 50 -2.65 -27.47 -9.72
C PRO A 50 -4.00 -26.77 -9.95
N ALA A 51 -5.09 -27.54 -9.85
CA ALA A 51 -6.43 -26.97 -9.82
C ALA A 51 -6.63 -26.20 -8.51
N TRP A 52 -7.21 -25.00 -8.59
CA TRP A 52 -7.55 -24.18 -7.43
C TRP A 52 -8.98 -24.46 -6.97
N PRO A 53 -9.21 -24.94 -5.74
CA PRO A 53 -10.54 -25.00 -5.16
C PRO A 53 -11.09 -23.59 -4.94
N ALA A 54 -12.27 -23.31 -5.47
CA ALA A 54 -12.90 -21.99 -5.37
C ALA A 54 -13.07 -21.55 -3.91
N MET A 55 -12.89 -20.24 -3.67
CA MET A 55 -13.18 -19.61 -2.38
C MET A 55 -14.63 -19.84 -1.98
N SER A 56 -14.88 -20.30 -0.75
CA SER A 56 -16.25 -20.45 -0.24
C SER A 56 -16.87 -19.10 0.15
N PRO A 57 -18.20 -18.98 0.23
CA PRO A 57 -18.86 -17.78 0.76
C PRO A 57 -18.37 -17.39 2.16
N GLU A 58 -18.12 -18.37 3.03
CA GLU A 58 -17.62 -18.14 4.38
C GLU A 58 -16.18 -17.60 4.37
N GLN A 59 -15.32 -18.12 3.49
CA GLN A 59 -13.96 -17.59 3.30
C GLN A 59 -13.99 -16.15 2.76
N SER A 60 -14.90 -15.85 1.82
CA SER A 60 -15.06 -14.49 1.28
C SER A 60 -15.50 -13.51 2.37
N LYS A 61 -16.51 -13.89 3.17
CA LYS A 61 -16.97 -13.08 4.30
C LYS A 61 -15.86 -12.88 5.34
N ALA A 62 -15.14 -13.93 5.73
CA ALA A 62 -14.04 -13.83 6.67
C ALA A 62 -12.90 -12.93 6.14
N LEU A 63 -12.58 -13.03 4.84
CA LEU A 63 -11.57 -12.18 4.21
C LEU A 63 -12.00 -10.71 4.18
N PHE A 64 -13.28 -10.43 3.89
CA PHE A 64 -13.83 -9.08 3.98
C PHE A 64 -13.72 -8.50 5.39
N GLU A 65 -14.17 -9.23 6.42
CA GLU A 65 -14.09 -8.80 7.82
C GLU A 65 -12.65 -8.54 8.25
N LYS A 66 -11.71 -9.43 7.86
CA LYS A 66 -10.28 -9.27 8.13
C LYS A 66 -9.68 -8.04 7.44
N SER A 67 -10.04 -7.79 6.18
CA SER A 67 -9.58 -6.63 5.40
C SER A 67 -10.08 -5.31 6.00
N GLU A 68 -11.38 -5.22 6.33
CA GLU A 68 -11.96 -4.02 6.95
C GLU A 68 -11.40 -3.76 8.35
N GLN A 69 -11.17 -4.81 9.14
CA GLN A 69 -10.55 -4.66 10.45
C GLN A 69 -9.09 -4.16 10.34
N GLN A 70 -8.32 -4.66 9.37
CA GLN A 70 -6.96 -4.18 9.13
C GLN A 70 -6.94 -2.72 8.64
N LEU A 71 -7.85 -2.34 7.75
CA LEU A 71 -8.00 -0.96 7.30
C LEU A 71 -8.35 -0.03 8.47
N LYS A 72 -9.29 -0.44 9.33
CA LYS A 72 -9.64 0.30 10.54
C LYS A 72 -8.46 0.47 11.49
N ASP A 73 -7.69 -0.59 11.73
CA ASP A 73 -6.50 -0.54 12.57
C ASP A 73 -5.41 0.35 11.96
N HIS A 74 -5.24 0.31 10.63
CA HIS A 74 -4.34 1.22 9.92
C HIS A 74 -4.71 2.69 10.18
N GLN A 75 -5.99 3.03 10.01
CA GLN A 75 -6.49 4.38 10.23
C GLN A 75 -6.39 4.84 11.68
N ALA A 76 -6.63 3.95 12.64
CA ALA A 76 -6.60 4.25 14.06
C ALA A 76 -5.18 4.45 14.59
N TYR A 77 -4.21 3.67 14.10
CA TYR A 77 -2.92 3.54 14.75
C TYR A 77 -1.71 3.89 13.87
N CYS A 78 -1.80 3.62 12.57
CA CYS A 78 -0.69 3.75 11.63
C CYS A 78 -0.78 5.00 10.74
N LEU A 79 -1.72 5.92 11.01
CA LEU A 79 -1.86 7.22 10.33
C LEU A 79 -1.73 8.42 11.28
N PRO A 80 -0.73 8.50 12.18
CA PRO A 80 -0.53 9.72 12.95
C PRO A 80 -0.27 10.89 12.00
N HIS A 81 -1.05 11.96 12.16
CA HIS A 81 -1.08 13.11 11.26
C HIS A 81 -1.53 12.81 9.81
N GLY A 82 -2.10 11.63 9.54
CA GLY A 82 -2.70 11.24 8.26
C GLY A 82 -1.74 10.60 7.25
N LEU A 83 -0.52 10.25 7.66
CA LEU A 83 0.50 9.63 6.81
C LEU A 83 0.94 8.29 7.41
N SER A 84 1.17 7.29 6.56
CA SER A 84 1.45 5.90 6.96
C SER A 84 2.77 5.76 7.71
N VAL A 85 2.75 5.08 8.85
CA VAL A 85 3.94 4.78 9.67
C VAL A 85 3.89 3.35 10.18
N ASP A 86 5.05 2.80 10.52
CA ASP A 86 5.10 1.65 11.42
C ASP A 86 5.10 2.14 12.88
N VAL A 87 4.54 1.34 13.78
CA VAL A 87 4.41 1.71 15.20
C VAL A 87 5.15 0.70 16.06
N PHE A 88 6.19 1.17 16.76
CA PHE A 88 6.76 0.43 17.88
C PHE A 88 5.96 0.79 19.13
N TRP A 89 5.22 -0.16 19.69
CA TRP A 89 4.44 0.03 20.91
C TRP A 89 5.27 -0.22 22.17
N THR A 90 4.84 0.33 23.30
CA THR A 90 5.40 -0.02 24.61
C THR A 90 5.09 -1.45 25.03
N ASP A 91 4.00 -2.03 24.50
CA ASP A 91 3.53 -3.38 24.80
C ASP A 91 2.56 -3.89 23.71
N TYR A 92 2.21 -5.17 23.80
CA TYR A 92 1.30 -5.86 22.87
C TYR A 92 -0.18 -5.49 23.02
N SER A 93 -0.55 -4.62 23.97
CA SER A 93 -1.93 -4.13 24.13
C SER A 93 -2.18 -2.80 23.42
N ARG A 94 -1.19 -2.28 22.67
CA ARG A 94 -1.23 -0.98 21.98
C ARG A 94 -1.47 0.21 22.94
N SER A 95 -0.90 0.18 24.15
CA SER A 95 -1.22 1.20 25.17
C SER A 95 -0.70 2.61 24.82
N LYS A 96 0.56 2.72 24.37
CA LYS A 96 1.19 3.97 23.93
C LYS A 96 2.20 3.69 22.81
N PRO A 97 2.25 4.49 21.73
CA PRO A 97 3.36 4.47 20.79
C PRO A 97 4.66 4.81 21.52
N PHE A 98 5.63 3.89 21.50
CA PHE A 98 6.99 4.18 21.96
C PHE A 98 7.74 4.99 20.90
N ARG A 99 7.62 4.60 19.62
CA ARG A 99 8.29 5.25 18.50
C ARG A 99 7.53 5.00 17.20
N TYR A 100 7.52 5.99 16.32
CA TYR A 100 7.12 5.81 14.93
C TYR A 100 8.33 5.50 14.08
N GLU A 101 8.20 4.49 13.24
CA GLU A 101 9.27 3.94 12.42
C GLU A 101 8.92 3.94 10.94
N THR A 102 9.95 3.69 10.12
CA THR A 102 9.88 3.65 8.64
C THR A 102 9.20 4.86 7.97
N ILE A 103 9.07 5.97 8.70
CA ILE A 103 8.44 7.20 8.19
C ILE A 103 9.18 7.79 6.97
N GLY A 104 10.43 7.42 6.75
CA GLY A 104 11.15 7.70 5.49
C GLY A 104 10.45 7.14 4.25
N ASP A 105 9.63 6.11 4.34
CA ASP A 105 8.90 5.54 3.19
C ASP A 105 7.40 5.89 3.20
N SER A 106 7.00 6.78 4.11
CA SER A 106 5.59 7.08 4.39
C SER A 106 4.81 7.58 3.18
N ALA A 107 5.34 8.52 2.39
CA ALA A 107 4.64 9.00 1.19
C ALA A 107 4.42 7.89 0.14
N CYS A 108 5.33 6.91 0.05
CA CYS A 108 5.14 5.74 -0.81
C CYS A 108 3.93 4.91 -0.33
N TRP A 109 3.89 4.62 0.97
CA TRP A 109 2.81 3.84 1.59
C TRP A 109 1.48 4.58 1.64
N ALA A 110 1.48 5.89 1.85
CA ALA A 110 0.29 6.74 1.74
C ALA A 110 -0.31 6.68 0.32
N GLY A 111 0.53 6.52 -0.71
CA GLY A 111 0.08 6.30 -2.08
C GLY A 111 -0.58 4.93 -2.29
N HIS A 112 -0.02 3.88 -1.69
CA HIS A 112 -0.63 2.55 -1.71
C HIS A 112 -1.96 2.53 -0.92
N TYR A 113 -2.01 3.23 0.20
CA TYR A 113 -3.22 3.44 0.98
C TYR A 113 -4.28 4.18 0.15
N LEU A 114 -3.91 5.29 -0.52
CA LEU A 114 -4.80 6.04 -1.42
C LEU A 114 -5.38 5.16 -2.52
N ALA A 115 -4.55 4.31 -3.15
CA ALA A 115 -5.02 3.36 -4.15
C ALA A 115 -6.08 2.41 -3.57
N ALA A 116 -5.83 1.84 -2.38
CA ALA A 116 -6.75 0.90 -1.76
C ALA A 116 -8.12 1.52 -1.43
N ILE A 117 -8.13 2.72 -0.84
CA ILE A 117 -9.39 3.40 -0.47
C ILE A 117 -10.13 3.95 -1.70
N ALA A 118 -9.43 4.31 -2.79
CA ALA A 118 -10.06 4.65 -4.07
C ALA A 118 -10.76 3.43 -4.68
N LEU A 119 -10.13 2.25 -4.65
CA LEU A 119 -10.73 0.98 -5.10
C LEU A 119 -11.90 0.57 -4.19
N ARG A 120 -11.77 0.71 -2.87
CA ARG A 120 -12.88 0.52 -1.92
C ARG A 120 -14.06 1.42 -2.27
N TYR A 121 -13.83 2.71 -2.50
CA TYR A 121 -14.88 3.65 -2.94
C TYR A 121 -15.49 3.22 -4.28
N LYS A 122 -14.69 2.80 -5.26
CA LYS A 122 -15.20 2.31 -6.55
C LYS A 122 -16.16 1.14 -6.40
N VAL A 123 -15.82 0.16 -5.56
CA VAL A 123 -16.59 -1.06 -5.36
C VAL A 123 -17.84 -0.82 -4.50
N THR A 124 -17.72 0.00 -3.46
CA THR A 124 -18.78 0.13 -2.43
C THR A 124 -19.61 1.40 -2.54
N LYS A 125 -19.05 2.45 -3.16
CA LYS A 125 -19.56 3.83 -3.14
C LYS A 125 -19.81 4.38 -1.73
N ASP A 126 -19.09 3.86 -0.73
CA ASP A 126 -19.15 4.32 0.65
C ASP A 126 -18.67 5.77 0.78
N PRO A 127 -19.48 6.72 1.27
CA PRO A 127 -19.07 8.11 1.46
C PRO A 127 -17.88 8.26 2.43
N GLN A 128 -17.70 7.34 3.38
CA GLN A 128 -16.53 7.37 4.26
C GLN A 128 -15.24 7.08 3.48
N ALA A 129 -15.27 6.15 2.52
CA ALA A 129 -14.12 5.89 1.64
C ALA A 129 -13.73 7.13 0.84
N LEU A 130 -14.72 7.87 0.33
CA LEU A 130 -14.49 9.13 -0.39
C LEU A 130 -13.88 10.20 0.53
N GLN A 131 -14.36 10.31 1.77
CA GLN A 131 -13.78 11.22 2.74
C GLN A 131 -12.33 10.85 3.07
N ASP A 132 -12.04 9.55 3.22
CA ASP A 132 -10.67 9.07 3.45
C ASP A 132 -9.75 9.40 2.28
N VAL A 133 -10.22 9.28 1.03
CA VAL A 133 -9.50 9.74 -0.17
C VAL A 133 -9.14 11.22 -0.06
N LYS A 134 -10.12 12.07 0.25
CA LYS A 134 -9.92 13.54 0.40
C LYS A 134 -8.89 13.85 1.48
N ASN A 135 -8.96 13.16 2.63
CA ASN A 135 -8.01 13.32 3.73
C ASN A 135 -6.57 13.00 3.29
N VAL A 136 -6.34 11.95 2.50
CA VAL A 136 -4.99 11.62 2.00
C VAL A 136 -4.50 12.64 0.96
N LEU A 137 -5.38 13.13 0.10
CA LEU A 137 -5.03 14.17 -0.88
C LEU A 137 -4.60 15.48 -0.21
N GLU A 138 -5.22 15.86 0.92
CA GLU A 138 -4.75 17.00 1.72
C GLU A 138 -3.30 16.79 2.22
N LYS A 139 -2.94 15.56 2.60
CA LYS A 139 -1.57 15.24 3.00
C LYS A 139 -0.60 15.27 1.84
N PHE A 140 -1.01 14.83 0.65
CA PHE A 140 -0.16 15.00 -0.53
C PHE A 140 0.04 16.47 -0.89
N ASP A 141 -0.99 17.32 -0.85
CA ASP A 141 -0.80 18.76 -1.06
C ASP A 141 0.17 19.36 -0.03
N LEU A 142 0.02 19.01 1.26
CA LEU A 142 0.96 19.40 2.31
C LEU A 142 2.40 18.98 1.99
N LEU A 143 2.62 17.71 1.61
CA LEU A 143 3.95 17.18 1.29
C LEU A 143 4.61 17.90 0.11
N THR A 144 3.81 18.50 -0.80
CA THR A 144 4.33 19.30 -1.91
C THR A 144 4.71 20.74 -1.54
N ARG A 145 4.41 21.18 -0.31
CA ARG A 145 4.57 22.58 0.13
C ARG A 145 5.44 22.75 1.37
N VAL A 146 5.48 21.76 2.26
CA VAL A 146 6.13 21.85 3.58
C VAL A 146 7.60 22.27 3.54
N SER A 147 8.32 21.92 2.48
CA SER A 147 9.74 22.26 2.30
C SER A 147 9.98 23.71 1.86
N GLY A 148 8.94 24.40 1.39
CA GLY A 148 9.02 25.68 0.67
C GLY A 148 9.41 25.55 -0.80
N ARG A 149 9.87 24.36 -1.23
CA ARG A 149 10.10 24.03 -2.64
C ARG A 149 8.83 23.43 -3.22
N VAL A 150 7.93 24.30 -3.68
CA VAL A 150 6.62 23.90 -4.21
C VAL A 150 6.79 22.84 -5.32
N GLY A 151 6.06 21.73 -5.17
CA GLY A 151 6.03 20.58 -6.08
C GLY A 151 7.06 19.49 -5.77
N TYR A 152 8.00 19.72 -4.84
CA TYR A 152 8.84 18.65 -4.30
C TYR A 152 8.04 17.83 -3.29
N ILE A 153 8.00 16.50 -3.44
CA ILE A 153 7.29 15.61 -2.51
C ILE A 153 8.25 15.24 -1.37
N ALA A 154 8.04 15.82 -0.19
CA ALA A 154 8.72 15.37 1.02
C ALA A 154 8.37 13.90 1.34
N ARG A 155 9.31 13.14 1.90
CA ARG A 155 9.08 11.72 2.24
C ARG A 155 8.05 11.56 3.35
N TYR A 156 7.99 12.55 4.23
CA TYR A 156 7.09 12.65 5.36
C TYR A 156 7.01 14.09 5.86
N ALA A 157 5.93 14.41 6.58
CA ALA A 157 5.83 15.57 7.43
C ALA A 157 4.97 15.25 8.66
N GLY A 158 5.45 15.59 9.85
CA GLY A 158 4.73 15.34 11.11
C GLY A 158 5.09 16.36 12.19
N ALA A 159 4.38 16.32 13.32
CA ALA A 159 4.54 17.31 14.38
C ALA A 159 5.96 17.31 14.96
N ALA A 160 6.58 18.49 15.03
CA ALA A 160 7.94 18.66 15.52
C ALA A 160 8.08 18.31 17.02
N ASN A 161 7.01 18.43 17.80
CA ASN A 161 7.01 18.24 19.26
C ASN A 161 6.48 16.87 19.72
N ASN A 162 6.16 15.95 18.80
CA ASN A 162 5.67 14.63 19.18
C ASN A 162 6.84 13.70 19.56
N GLU A 163 6.82 13.24 20.81
CA GLU A 163 7.88 12.43 21.43
C GLU A 163 8.19 11.15 20.64
N ALA A 164 7.18 10.53 20.02
CA ALA A 164 7.35 9.29 19.27
C ALA A 164 8.15 9.46 17.97
N TYR A 165 8.33 10.68 17.47
CA TYR A 165 9.21 10.96 16.31
C TYR A 165 10.63 11.35 16.70
N ARG A 166 10.86 11.80 17.95
CA ARG A 166 12.08 12.50 18.36
C ARG A 166 13.35 11.75 17.95
N GLU A 167 13.41 10.45 18.27
CA GLU A 167 14.60 9.65 17.96
C GLU A 167 14.78 9.43 16.46
N TYR A 168 13.69 9.20 15.72
CA TYR A 168 13.76 9.04 14.26
C TYR A 168 14.23 10.33 13.59
N TYR A 169 13.64 11.47 13.94
CA TYR A 169 14.02 12.78 13.41
C TYR A 169 15.48 13.08 13.68
N LYS A 170 15.96 12.81 14.90
CA LYS A 170 17.35 13.07 15.32
C LYS A 170 18.38 12.35 14.48
N VAL A 171 18.12 11.12 14.03
CA VAL A 171 19.13 10.29 13.33
C VAL A 171 18.90 10.16 11.82
N TYR A 172 17.79 10.71 11.31
CA TYR A 172 17.42 10.59 9.90
C TYR A 172 18.44 11.26 8.97
N GLY A 173 18.89 10.55 7.94
CA GLY A 173 20.03 11.00 7.11
C GLY A 173 21.39 10.55 7.63
N ARG A 174 21.43 9.45 8.39
CA ARG A 174 22.65 8.80 8.91
C ARG A 174 23.39 9.66 9.94
N GLY A 175 22.65 10.06 10.97
CA GLY A 175 23.15 10.74 12.15
C GLY A 175 22.58 12.15 12.34
N GLU A 176 22.75 12.65 13.56
CA GLU A 176 22.39 14.01 13.95
C GLU A 176 23.20 15.05 13.16
N ASP A 177 22.54 16.14 12.83
CA ASP A 177 23.16 17.29 12.19
C ASP A 177 23.84 18.16 13.27
N PRO A 178 25.17 18.36 13.21
CA PRO A 178 25.88 19.18 14.20
C PRO A 178 25.44 20.64 14.20
N GLU A 179 24.87 21.15 13.11
CA GLU A 179 24.37 22.54 13.02
C GLU A 179 22.92 22.67 13.49
N ARG A 180 22.20 21.55 13.61
CA ARG A 180 20.76 21.52 13.97
C ARG A 180 20.49 20.42 15.01
N PRO A 181 20.91 20.62 16.27
CA PRO A 181 20.72 19.63 17.33
C PRO A 181 19.25 19.21 17.47
N GLY A 182 19.02 17.91 17.64
CA GLY A 182 17.69 17.28 17.67
C GLY A 182 17.15 16.87 16.30
N LEU A 183 17.78 17.28 15.19
CA LEU A 183 17.44 16.87 13.84
C LEU A 183 18.61 16.16 13.16
N GLY A 184 18.28 15.17 12.34
CA GLY A 184 19.22 14.49 11.47
C GLY A 184 19.49 15.27 10.20
N LYS A 185 20.54 14.89 9.48
CA LYS A 185 21.03 15.59 8.27
C LYS A 185 19.97 15.79 7.19
N CYS A 186 18.99 14.91 7.10
CA CYS A 186 17.91 14.97 6.11
C CYS A 186 16.53 15.29 6.73
N ALA A 187 16.47 15.68 8.00
CA ALA A 187 15.27 16.18 8.66
C ALA A 187 15.33 17.71 8.74
N TYR A 188 14.22 18.39 8.48
CA TYR A 188 14.19 19.85 8.35
C TYR A 188 12.90 20.40 8.96
N GLN A 189 12.98 21.58 9.58
CA GLN A 189 11.79 22.33 9.96
C GLN A 189 11.02 22.75 8.69
N GLY A 190 9.69 22.68 8.75
CA GLY A 190 8.81 23.21 7.72
C GLY A 190 8.89 24.74 7.64
N VAL A 191 8.50 25.26 6.47
CA VAL A 191 8.32 26.71 6.27
C VAL A 191 6.87 27.11 6.52
N GLU A 192 6.59 28.41 6.68
CA GLU A 192 5.21 28.91 6.85
C GLU A 192 4.25 28.37 5.77
N PRO A 193 3.02 27.91 6.14
CA PRO A 193 2.42 27.90 7.48
C PRO A 193 2.73 26.65 8.33
N TYR A 194 3.68 25.81 7.92
CA TYR A 194 4.02 24.50 8.49
C TYR A 194 5.22 24.55 9.44
N THR A 195 5.45 25.68 10.11
CA THR A 195 6.60 25.87 11.02
C THR A 195 6.52 25.05 12.29
N ASP A 196 5.41 24.35 12.54
CA ASP A 196 5.23 23.37 13.62
C ASP A 196 5.54 21.91 13.18
N LEU A 197 5.88 21.68 11.90
CA LEU A 197 6.18 20.36 11.35
C LEU A 197 7.66 20.15 11.07
N VAL A 198 8.13 18.91 11.22
CA VAL A 198 9.38 18.43 10.63
C VAL A 198 9.06 17.64 9.38
N TRP A 199 9.75 17.96 8.29
CA TRP A 199 9.68 17.19 7.05
C TRP A 199 10.98 16.46 6.76
N LEU A 200 10.86 15.34 6.06
CA LEU A 200 11.99 14.48 5.69
C LEU A 200 12.32 14.67 4.20
N GLY A 201 13.56 15.10 3.94
CA GLY A 201 14.12 15.26 2.60
C GLY A 201 14.76 13.98 2.06
N ASN A 202 15.66 14.16 1.08
CA ASN A 202 16.32 13.05 0.39
C ASN A 202 15.32 12.02 -0.17
N SER A 203 14.26 12.51 -0.83
CA SER A 203 13.23 11.66 -1.45
C SER A 203 13.83 10.79 -2.54
N SER A 204 13.51 9.49 -2.48
CA SER A 204 13.87 8.53 -3.51
C SER A 204 12.81 8.54 -4.63
N ARG A 205 13.04 7.74 -5.67
CA ARG A 205 12.01 7.48 -6.68
C ARG A 205 10.80 6.78 -6.06
N ASP A 206 11.02 5.92 -5.08
CA ASP A 206 9.99 5.12 -4.41
C ASP A 206 8.88 6.00 -3.81
N THR A 207 9.27 7.11 -3.17
CA THR A 207 8.37 8.18 -2.67
C THR A 207 7.41 8.64 -3.77
N TYR A 208 7.96 8.90 -4.95
CA TYR A 208 7.22 9.40 -6.10
C TYR A 208 6.45 8.29 -6.82
N ASP A 209 6.98 7.06 -6.90
CA ASP A 209 6.31 5.94 -7.55
C ASP A 209 5.02 5.57 -6.79
N GLY A 210 5.11 5.44 -5.46
CA GLY A 210 3.93 5.20 -4.61
C GLY A 210 2.92 6.34 -4.71
N THR A 211 3.38 7.59 -4.67
CA THR A 211 2.50 8.76 -4.86
C THR A 211 1.81 8.73 -6.23
N SER A 212 2.56 8.45 -7.30
CA SER A 212 2.00 8.37 -8.66
C SER A 212 0.98 7.24 -8.80
N PHE A 213 1.25 6.08 -8.18
CA PHE A 213 0.34 4.94 -8.14
C PHE A 213 -0.98 5.29 -7.45
N GLY A 214 -0.92 5.93 -6.28
CA GLY A 214 -2.11 6.37 -5.55
C GLY A 214 -2.93 7.42 -6.30
N LEU A 215 -2.28 8.47 -6.81
CA LEU A 215 -2.95 9.54 -7.56
C LEU A 215 -3.56 9.04 -8.87
N ALA A 216 -2.87 8.16 -9.60
CA ALA A 216 -3.38 7.54 -10.81
C ALA A 216 -4.62 6.68 -10.53
N THR A 217 -4.56 5.84 -9.50
CA THR A 217 -5.68 4.98 -9.10
C THR A 217 -6.89 5.83 -8.68
N ALA A 218 -6.68 6.86 -7.86
CA ALA A 218 -7.74 7.78 -7.47
C ALA A 218 -8.35 8.54 -8.66
N TRP A 219 -7.53 8.99 -9.62
CA TRP A 219 -7.99 9.67 -10.84
C TRP A 219 -8.91 8.78 -11.68
N VAL A 220 -8.54 7.51 -11.85
CA VAL A 220 -9.29 6.53 -12.64
C VAL A 220 -10.62 6.19 -11.96
N TYR A 221 -10.61 5.96 -10.65
CA TYR A 221 -11.71 5.31 -9.96
C TYR A 221 -12.63 6.24 -9.14
N VAL A 222 -12.19 7.46 -8.84
CA VAL A 222 -12.99 8.46 -8.13
C VAL A 222 -13.56 9.48 -9.12
N ASP A 223 -14.89 9.51 -9.18
CA ASP A 223 -15.70 10.33 -10.09
C ASP A 223 -16.19 11.66 -9.47
N ASP A 224 -15.98 11.85 -8.17
CA ASP A 224 -16.33 13.08 -7.45
C ASP A 224 -15.60 14.31 -8.04
N PRO A 225 -16.32 15.33 -8.55
CA PRO A 225 -15.70 16.46 -9.25
C PRO A 225 -14.70 17.25 -8.42
N ASP A 226 -15.01 17.49 -7.14
CA ASP A 226 -14.13 18.24 -6.23
C ASP A 226 -12.84 17.45 -5.97
N THR A 227 -12.96 16.14 -5.77
CA THR A 227 -11.80 15.24 -5.62
C THR A 227 -10.95 15.23 -6.89
N ARG A 228 -11.55 15.17 -8.08
CA ARG A 228 -10.81 15.25 -9.35
C ARG A 228 -10.09 16.58 -9.51
N GLN A 229 -10.71 17.68 -9.11
CA GLN A 229 -10.08 18.98 -9.14
C GLN A 229 -8.90 19.06 -8.16
N GLN A 230 -9.01 18.48 -6.97
CA GLN A 230 -7.92 18.40 -6.00
C GLN A 230 -6.74 17.57 -6.52
N ILE A 231 -7.02 16.38 -7.09
CA ILE A 231 -6.00 15.54 -7.73
C ILE A 231 -5.29 16.32 -8.83
N LYS A 232 -6.05 17.01 -9.69
CA LYS A 232 -5.49 17.83 -10.77
C LYS A 232 -4.55 18.90 -10.23
N THR A 233 -4.94 19.63 -9.19
CA THR A 233 -4.10 20.65 -8.56
C THR A 233 -2.79 20.07 -8.01
N ILE A 234 -2.85 18.92 -7.33
CA ILE A 234 -1.66 18.25 -6.78
C ILE A 234 -0.75 17.77 -7.92
N VAL A 235 -1.31 17.08 -8.91
CA VAL A 235 -0.56 16.53 -10.06
C VAL A 235 0.08 17.65 -10.87
N GLU A 236 -0.61 18.76 -11.12
CA GLU A 236 -0.02 19.93 -11.77
C GLU A 236 1.11 20.55 -10.95
N THR A 237 0.96 20.64 -9.63
CA THR A 237 1.96 21.21 -8.73
C THR A 237 3.25 20.38 -8.77
N ILE A 238 3.13 19.06 -8.67
CA ILE A 238 4.26 18.13 -8.78
C ILE A 238 4.84 18.14 -10.19
N GLY A 239 3.99 18.08 -11.21
CA GLY A 239 4.39 17.98 -12.62
C GLY A 239 5.18 19.19 -13.09
N LYS A 240 4.76 20.40 -12.72
CA LYS A 240 5.51 21.63 -13.05
C LYS A 240 6.91 21.58 -12.46
N ARG A 241 7.06 21.15 -11.20
CA ARG A 241 8.38 20.98 -10.56
C ARG A 241 9.22 19.89 -11.23
N LEU A 242 8.64 18.73 -11.53
CA LEU A 242 9.35 17.65 -12.22
C LEU A 242 9.82 18.08 -13.61
N VAL A 243 9.00 18.78 -14.39
CA VAL A 243 9.40 19.28 -15.72
C VAL A 243 10.49 20.35 -15.60
N GLU A 244 10.35 21.29 -14.67
CA GLU A 244 11.35 22.34 -14.41
C GLU A 244 12.72 21.74 -14.00
N ASP A 245 12.70 20.68 -13.20
CA ASP A 245 13.90 20.00 -12.71
C ASP A 245 14.37 18.86 -13.63
N GLU A 246 13.88 18.77 -14.87
CA GLU A 246 14.21 17.71 -15.84
C GLU A 246 14.05 16.27 -15.26
N TYR A 247 13.00 16.08 -14.46
CA TYR A 247 12.65 14.88 -13.71
C TYR A 247 13.65 14.46 -12.62
N TRP A 248 14.66 15.28 -12.32
CA TRP A 248 15.44 15.10 -11.10
C TRP A 248 14.58 15.42 -9.88
N VAL A 249 14.67 14.57 -8.86
CA VAL A 249 14.04 14.83 -7.57
C VAL A 249 15.04 15.61 -6.73
N ILE A 250 14.78 16.90 -6.52
CA ILE A 250 15.69 17.83 -5.83
C ILE A 250 14.98 18.41 -4.61
N ASP A 251 15.56 18.21 -3.42
CA ASP A 251 14.93 18.62 -2.16
C ASP A 251 15.18 20.10 -1.77
N GLY A 252 16.02 20.81 -2.53
CA GLY A 252 16.42 22.19 -2.23
C GLY A 252 17.36 22.33 -1.02
N LYS A 253 17.84 21.20 -0.48
CA LYS A 253 18.78 21.10 0.66
C LYS A 253 20.06 20.35 0.30
N GLY A 254 20.29 20.09 -0.98
CA GLY A 254 21.53 19.53 -1.52
C GLY A 254 21.43 18.05 -1.92
N HIS A 255 20.31 17.37 -1.66
CA HIS A 255 20.11 16.00 -2.13
C HIS A 255 19.40 15.99 -3.49
N LYS A 256 19.86 15.08 -4.35
CA LYS A 256 19.25 14.83 -5.66
C LYS A 256 19.17 13.33 -5.94
N THR A 257 18.03 12.90 -6.45
CA THR A 257 17.82 11.52 -6.92
C THR A 257 17.65 11.53 -8.43
N ASN A 258 18.37 10.66 -9.13
CA ASN A 258 18.33 10.58 -10.58
C ASN A 258 17.06 9.90 -11.09
N PRO A 259 16.46 10.39 -12.19
CA PRO A 259 15.36 9.70 -12.84
C PRO A 259 15.82 8.41 -13.52
N THR A 260 14.87 7.51 -13.77
CA THR A 260 15.01 6.39 -14.73
C THR A 260 14.01 6.58 -15.87
N PRO A 261 14.20 5.89 -17.02
CA PRO A 261 13.22 5.93 -18.10
C PRO A 261 11.80 5.53 -17.66
N SER A 262 11.66 4.45 -16.86
CA SER A 262 10.35 3.99 -16.36
C SER A 262 9.71 4.99 -15.41
N PHE A 263 10.50 5.62 -14.54
CA PHE A 263 10.05 6.70 -13.66
C PHE A 263 9.51 7.89 -14.46
N LYS A 264 10.27 8.35 -15.47
CA LYS A 264 9.83 9.45 -16.35
C LYS A 264 8.51 9.10 -17.03
N LEU A 265 8.42 7.93 -17.68
CA LEU A 265 7.23 7.51 -18.40
C LEU A 265 5.99 7.46 -17.51
N CYS A 266 6.11 6.92 -16.29
CA CYS A 266 5.01 6.85 -15.33
C CYS A 266 4.44 8.24 -15.02
N TRP A 267 5.32 9.19 -14.68
CA TRP A 267 4.90 10.56 -14.42
C TRP A 267 4.37 11.25 -15.67
N MET A 268 5.04 11.15 -16.82
CA MET A 268 4.57 11.73 -18.08
C MET A 268 3.15 11.29 -18.42
N ARG A 269 2.85 9.99 -18.25
CA ARG A 269 1.52 9.43 -18.48
C ARG A 269 0.50 9.97 -17.48
N LEU A 270 0.83 10.05 -16.19
CA LEU A 270 -0.04 10.66 -15.18
C LEU A 270 -0.33 12.13 -15.49
N LEU A 271 0.71 12.94 -15.72
CA LEU A 271 0.60 14.37 -16.02
C LEU A 271 -0.30 14.62 -17.23
N SER A 272 -0.04 13.92 -18.34
CA SER A 272 -0.79 14.08 -19.58
C SER A 272 -2.22 13.53 -19.54
N SER A 273 -2.52 12.61 -18.62
CA SER A 273 -3.89 12.08 -18.44
C SER A 273 -4.76 12.99 -17.57
N VAL A 274 -4.16 13.63 -16.56
CA VAL A 274 -4.86 14.47 -15.59
C VAL A 274 -5.03 15.90 -16.08
N SER A 275 -4.02 16.46 -16.75
CA SER A 275 -4.04 17.83 -17.27
C SER A 275 -3.37 17.90 -18.66
N PRO A 276 -4.02 17.33 -19.70
CA PRO A 276 -3.48 17.33 -21.06
C PRO A 276 -3.24 18.73 -21.62
N GLU A 277 -3.99 19.74 -21.17
CA GLU A 277 -3.84 21.14 -21.58
C GLU A 277 -2.57 21.80 -21.04
N VAL A 278 -2.12 21.43 -19.83
CA VAL A 278 -0.87 21.95 -19.24
C VAL A 278 0.33 21.16 -19.76
N PHE A 279 0.15 19.85 -19.98
CA PHE A 279 1.24 18.91 -20.27
C PHE A 279 1.16 18.33 -21.69
N ALA A 280 0.71 19.13 -22.66
CA ALA A 280 0.55 18.69 -24.05
C ALA A 280 1.88 18.22 -24.69
N ASP A 281 2.98 18.94 -24.44
CA ASP A 281 4.30 18.54 -24.97
C ASP A 281 4.87 17.33 -24.24
N VAL A 282 4.55 17.17 -22.95
CA VAL A 282 4.88 15.96 -22.18
C VAL A 282 4.16 14.74 -22.76
N LYS A 283 2.89 14.89 -23.21
CA LYS A 283 2.17 13.80 -23.91
C LYS A 283 2.88 13.38 -25.19
N LYS A 284 3.41 14.35 -25.96
CA LYS A 284 4.17 14.05 -27.19
C LYS A 284 5.46 13.30 -26.86
N GLU A 285 6.24 13.77 -25.88
CA GLU A 285 7.48 13.09 -25.45
C GLU A 285 7.20 11.69 -24.90
N TYR A 286 6.09 11.49 -24.18
CA TYR A 286 5.69 10.16 -23.72
C TYR A 286 5.56 9.16 -24.89
N TYR A 287 4.83 9.53 -25.95
CA TYR A 287 4.61 8.64 -27.08
C TYR A 287 5.86 8.40 -27.94
N THR A 288 6.86 9.30 -27.90
CA THR A 288 8.15 9.01 -28.56
C THR A 288 9.00 8.01 -27.78
N LEU A 289 8.79 7.88 -26.46
CA LEU A 289 9.62 7.08 -25.57
C LEU A 289 8.99 5.73 -25.16
N VAL A 290 7.66 5.64 -25.13
CA VAL A 290 6.94 4.44 -24.62
C VAL A 290 7.19 3.21 -25.50
N GLY A 291 7.30 3.39 -26.82
CA GLY A 291 7.59 2.29 -27.76
C GLY A 291 8.91 1.58 -27.44
N ASP A 292 9.96 2.34 -27.12
CA ASP A 292 11.25 1.78 -26.71
C ASP A 292 11.16 1.04 -25.36
N ALA A 293 10.33 1.52 -24.44
CA ALA A 293 10.12 0.82 -23.17
C ALA A 293 9.39 -0.51 -23.37
N ILE A 294 8.37 -0.54 -24.21
CA ILE A 294 7.66 -1.77 -24.60
C ILE A 294 8.65 -2.75 -25.27
N ALA A 295 9.46 -2.26 -26.21
CA ALA A 295 10.44 -3.08 -26.93
C ALA A 295 11.54 -3.65 -26.01
N ARG A 296 12.01 -2.87 -25.02
CA ARG A 296 12.95 -3.35 -24.00
C ARG A 296 12.34 -4.37 -23.04
N GLY A 297 11.04 -4.29 -22.82
CA GLY A 297 10.33 -5.13 -21.85
C GLY A 297 10.53 -4.70 -20.39
N GLY A 298 10.03 -5.54 -19.49
CA GLY A 298 10.11 -5.35 -18.05
C GLY A 298 11.40 -5.96 -17.49
N ARG A 299 11.87 -5.40 -16.37
CA ARG A 299 12.94 -6.02 -15.59
C ARG A 299 12.34 -6.68 -14.35
N VAL A 300 12.60 -7.96 -14.20
CA VAL A 300 12.28 -8.74 -13.02
C VAL A 300 13.55 -9.02 -12.23
N TYR A 301 13.44 -8.97 -10.90
CA TYR A 301 14.53 -9.29 -9.99
C TYR A 301 14.26 -10.61 -9.28
N PRO A 302 15.28 -11.49 -9.14
CA PRO A 302 15.08 -12.82 -8.55
C PRO A 302 14.74 -12.72 -7.06
N VAL A 303 14.10 -13.75 -6.52
CA VAL A 303 13.70 -13.83 -5.10
C VAL A 303 14.87 -13.72 -4.12
N THR A 304 16.09 -14.03 -4.55
CA THR A 304 17.31 -13.92 -3.74
C THR A 304 17.92 -12.52 -3.74
N TYR A 305 17.39 -11.60 -4.56
CA TYR A 305 17.93 -10.26 -4.68
C TYR A 305 17.61 -9.44 -3.45
N LYS A 306 18.65 -8.87 -2.82
CA LYS A 306 18.50 -8.02 -1.62
C LYS A 306 17.57 -6.81 -1.84
N GLU A 307 17.42 -6.37 -3.10
CA GLU A 307 16.51 -5.30 -3.50
C GLU A 307 15.26 -5.86 -4.23
N TYR A 308 14.72 -7.01 -3.79
CA TYR A 308 13.48 -7.57 -4.34
C TYR A 308 12.32 -6.55 -4.35
N PHE A 309 12.34 -5.55 -3.46
CA PHE A 309 11.40 -4.44 -3.45
C PHE A 309 11.34 -3.67 -4.79
N ALA A 310 12.38 -3.72 -5.62
CA ALA A 310 12.38 -3.12 -6.94
C ALA A 310 11.31 -3.74 -7.86
N ASN A 311 10.91 -5.00 -7.64
CA ASN A 311 9.77 -5.60 -8.32
C ASN A 311 8.47 -4.87 -7.96
N ASN A 312 8.25 -4.53 -6.68
CA ASN A 312 7.08 -3.77 -6.25
C ASN A 312 6.96 -2.44 -7.03
N LEU A 313 8.06 -1.70 -7.09
CA LEU A 313 8.13 -0.43 -7.82
C LEU A 313 7.87 -0.61 -9.32
N ASN A 314 8.34 -1.71 -9.92
CA ASN A 314 8.06 -1.98 -11.34
C ASN A 314 6.59 -2.32 -11.57
N PHE A 315 5.96 -3.11 -10.71
CA PHE A 315 4.55 -3.48 -10.83
C PHE A 315 3.62 -2.28 -10.68
N ILE A 316 3.82 -1.41 -9.68
CA ILE A 316 2.97 -0.22 -9.50
C ILE A 316 3.13 0.81 -10.63
N ARG A 317 4.33 0.93 -11.21
CA ARG A 317 4.56 1.75 -12.42
C ARG A 317 3.84 1.16 -13.63
N MET A 318 3.93 -0.15 -13.83
CA MET A 318 3.24 -0.82 -14.93
C MET A 318 1.73 -0.68 -14.80
N TYR A 319 1.18 -0.87 -13.61
CA TYR A 319 -0.24 -0.66 -13.32
C TYR A 319 -0.67 0.77 -13.66
N THR A 320 0.11 1.77 -13.22
CA THR A 320 -0.14 3.18 -13.53
C THR A 320 -0.16 3.44 -15.04
N LEU A 321 0.84 2.93 -15.77
CA LEU A 321 0.93 3.07 -17.22
C LEU A 321 -0.25 2.39 -17.93
N THR A 322 -0.58 1.15 -17.59
CA THR A 322 -1.64 0.37 -18.26
C THR A 322 -3.03 0.93 -18.01
N MET A 323 -3.31 1.40 -16.80
CA MET A 323 -4.62 1.99 -16.47
C MET A 323 -4.85 3.31 -17.20
N LEU A 324 -3.83 4.16 -17.26
CA LEU A 324 -3.94 5.51 -17.82
C LEU A 324 -3.74 5.58 -19.35
N GLU A 325 -3.21 4.54 -19.98
CA GLU A 325 -3.00 4.52 -21.42
C GLU A 325 -4.32 4.53 -22.20
N ASP A 326 -4.48 5.52 -23.06
CA ASP A 326 -5.64 5.75 -23.92
C ASP A 326 -5.47 5.18 -25.33
N ASP A 327 -4.24 4.96 -25.81
CA ASP A 327 -3.97 4.30 -27.09
C ASP A 327 -4.04 2.77 -26.97
N PRO A 328 -4.97 2.08 -27.67
CA PRO A 328 -5.16 0.64 -27.52
C PRO A 328 -3.92 -0.20 -27.85
N ALA A 329 -3.13 0.19 -28.86
CA ALA A 329 -1.95 -0.57 -29.27
C ALA A 329 -0.82 -0.46 -28.23
N THR A 330 -0.57 0.76 -27.74
CA THR A 330 0.38 1.03 -26.66
C THR A 330 -0.04 0.32 -25.38
N LYS A 331 -1.33 0.36 -25.03
CA LYS A 331 -1.87 -0.34 -23.86
C LYS A 331 -1.66 -1.84 -23.95
N ALA A 332 -1.94 -2.46 -25.09
CA ALA A 332 -1.70 -3.88 -25.32
C ALA A 332 -0.22 -4.25 -25.17
N GLY A 333 0.69 -3.41 -25.68
CA GLY A 333 2.13 -3.59 -25.50
C GLY A 333 2.58 -3.52 -24.03
N LEU A 334 2.08 -2.55 -23.28
CA LEU A 334 2.34 -2.42 -21.84
C LEU A 334 1.78 -3.61 -21.05
N GLN A 335 0.55 -4.05 -21.37
CA GLN A 335 -0.05 -5.23 -20.76
C GLN A 335 0.80 -6.48 -21.02
N GLU A 336 1.31 -6.66 -22.24
CA GLU A 336 2.19 -7.79 -22.56
C GLU A 336 3.50 -7.79 -21.77
N VAL A 337 4.08 -6.60 -21.53
CA VAL A 337 5.24 -6.46 -20.63
C VAL A 337 4.90 -6.89 -19.21
N LEU A 338 3.71 -6.52 -18.72
CA LEU A 338 3.23 -6.92 -17.39
C LEU A 338 2.97 -8.43 -17.31
N ARG A 339 2.36 -9.05 -18.35
CA ARG A 339 2.15 -10.51 -18.41
C ARG A 339 3.45 -11.28 -18.23
N LYS A 340 4.46 -10.94 -19.04
CA LYS A 340 5.80 -11.55 -18.96
C LYS A 340 6.41 -11.39 -17.59
N SER A 341 6.38 -10.17 -17.05
CA SER A 341 6.95 -9.86 -15.73
C SER A 341 6.26 -10.65 -14.61
N TYR A 342 4.93 -10.81 -14.68
CA TYR A 342 4.17 -11.61 -13.73
C TYR A 342 4.48 -13.10 -13.86
N HIS A 343 4.50 -13.66 -15.06
CA HIS A 343 4.77 -15.08 -15.27
C HIS A 343 6.18 -15.50 -14.83
N GLU A 344 7.17 -14.59 -14.91
CA GLU A 344 8.51 -14.80 -14.34
C GLU A 344 8.53 -14.83 -12.80
N LEU A 345 7.49 -14.31 -12.13
CA LEU A 345 7.36 -14.27 -10.67
C LEU A 345 6.16 -15.06 -10.15
N ALA A 346 5.48 -15.85 -10.98
CA ALA A 346 4.22 -16.48 -10.62
C ALA A 346 4.36 -17.47 -9.44
N ASP A 347 5.53 -18.09 -9.30
CA ASP A 347 5.88 -19.03 -8.21
C ASP A 347 6.29 -18.32 -6.90
N THR A 348 6.38 -16.99 -6.89
CA THR A 348 6.72 -16.21 -5.70
C THR A 348 5.55 -16.02 -4.73
N LEU A 349 4.37 -16.52 -5.10
CA LEU A 349 3.12 -16.43 -4.33
C LEU A 349 2.83 -15.00 -3.85
N ASN A 350 2.95 -14.02 -4.74
CA ASN A 350 2.75 -12.61 -4.42
C ASN A 350 1.34 -12.15 -4.87
N PRO A 351 0.36 -12.01 -3.95
CA PRO A 351 -1.00 -11.61 -4.30
C PRO A 351 -1.10 -10.16 -4.75
N HIS A 352 -0.18 -9.28 -4.35
CA HIS A 352 -0.16 -7.91 -4.84
C HIS A 352 0.21 -7.86 -6.32
N PHE A 353 1.21 -8.64 -6.74
CA PHE A 353 1.59 -8.74 -8.16
C PHE A 353 0.51 -9.45 -8.97
N ALA A 354 -0.13 -10.48 -8.41
CA ALA A 354 -1.27 -11.15 -9.04
C ALA A 354 -2.47 -10.20 -9.22
N ALA A 355 -2.81 -9.40 -8.20
CA ALA A 355 -3.87 -8.40 -8.28
C ALA A 355 -3.60 -7.36 -9.37
N ILE A 356 -2.39 -6.79 -9.39
CA ILE A 356 -1.97 -5.84 -10.43
C ILE A 356 -2.08 -6.46 -11.82
N TYR A 357 -1.57 -7.67 -12.00
CA TYR A 357 -1.63 -8.37 -13.27
C TYR A 357 -3.07 -8.59 -13.74
N LEU A 358 -3.91 -9.19 -12.91
CA LEU A 358 -5.30 -9.52 -13.24
C LEU A 358 -6.12 -8.28 -13.58
N ASP A 359 -6.00 -7.23 -12.77
CA ASP A 359 -6.74 -5.98 -12.95
C ASP A 359 -6.25 -5.21 -14.20
N ALA A 360 -4.95 -4.96 -14.33
CA ALA A 360 -4.41 -4.18 -15.45
C ALA A 360 -4.56 -4.86 -16.82
N THR A 361 -4.61 -6.19 -16.87
CA THR A 361 -4.69 -6.94 -18.13
C THR A 361 -6.10 -7.40 -18.47
N GLY A 362 -6.97 -7.56 -17.47
CA GLY A 362 -8.29 -8.20 -17.62
C GLY A 362 -8.21 -9.71 -17.84
N ASP A 363 -7.04 -10.33 -17.65
CA ASP A 363 -6.86 -11.77 -17.85
C ASP A 363 -7.60 -12.58 -16.77
N THR A 364 -7.98 -13.81 -17.12
CA THR A 364 -8.55 -14.81 -16.19
C THR A 364 -7.57 -15.97 -16.01
N ASP A 365 -6.44 -15.70 -15.35
CA ASP A 365 -5.38 -16.68 -15.09
C ASP A 365 -5.66 -17.42 -13.77
N ALA A 366 -5.90 -18.73 -13.85
CA ALA A 366 -6.25 -19.55 -12.70
C ALA A 366 -5.16 -19.57 -11.61
N LYS A 367 -3.87 -19.52 -11.96
CA LYS A 367 -2.78 -19.48 -10.98
C LYS A 367 -2.73 -18.12 -10.29
N ALA A 368 -2.91 -17.04 -11.04
CA ALA A 368 -2.95 -15.70 -10.44
C ALA A 368 -4.14 -15.54 -9.50
N ILE A 369 -5.31 -16.04 -9.88
CA ILE A 369 -6.50 -16.05 -9.02
C ILE A 369 -6.23 -16.88 -7.76
N ALA A 370 -5.62 -18.06 -7.88
CA ALA A 370 -5.25 -18.90 -6.74
C ALA A 370 -4.29 -18.18 -5.78
N VAL A 371 -3.25 -17.54 -6.31
CA VAL A 371 -2.28 -16.77 -5.51
C VAL A 371 -2.95 -15.59 -4.82
N LEU A 372 -3.76 -14.82 -5.55
CA LEU A 372 -4.49 -13.67 -5.01
C LEU A 372 -5.42 -14.10 -3.87
N GLN A 373 -6.30 -15.07 -4.12
CA GLN A 373 -7.27 -15.52 -3.13
C GLN A 373 -6.58 -16.22 -1.96
N GLY A 374 -5.72 -17.20 -2.26
CA GLY A 374 -5.15 -18.09 -1.26
C GLY A 374 -4.20 -17.38 -0.30
N GLN A 375 -3.32 -16.51 -0.77
CA GLN A 375 -2.42 -15.77 0.12
C GLN A 375 -3.20 -14.80 1.03
N LEU A 376 -4.23 -14.13 0.51
CA LEU A 376 -5.04 -13.24 1.33
C LEU A 376 -5.91 -14.00 2.34
N ILE A 377 -6.45 -15.17 2.00
CA ILE A 377 -7.10 -16.06 2.97
C ILE A 377 -6.12 -16.45 4.07
N ASP A 378 -4.90 -16.86 3.69
CA ASP A 378 -3.87 -17.36 4.61
C ASP A 378 -3.24 -16.29 5.52
N MET A 379 -3.29 -15.03 5.11
CA MET A 379 -2.69 -13.92 5.85
C MET A 379 -3.25 -13.83 7.29
N PRO A 380 -2.39 -13.74 8.32
CA PRO A 380 -2.83 -13.65 9.71
C PRO A 380 -3.77 -12.47 9.98
N ALA A 381 -4.71 -12.64 10.91
CA ALA A 381 -5.58 -11.56 11.35
C ALA A 381 -4.82 -10.49 12.15
N PRO A 382 -5.26 -9.21 12.13
CA PRO A 382 -4.70 -8.17 13.00
C PRO A 382 -4.97 -8.44 14.49
N PRO A 383 -4.15 -7.90 15.43
CA PRO A 383 -2.92 -7.14 15.19
C PRO A 383 -1.78 -8.00 14.64
N ARG A 384 -1.03 -7.47 13.67
CA ARG A 384 0.18 -8.11 13.11
C ARG A 384 1.42 -7.46 13.71
N TYR A 385 2.06 -8.19 14.63
CA TYR A 385 3.32 -7.78 15.24
C TYR A 385 4.50 -8.52 14.63
N PHE A 386 5.69 -7.96 14.72
CA PHE A 386 6.91 -8.73 14.46
C PHE A 386 6.98 -9.93 15.40
N LYS A 387 6.95 -11.11 14.79
CA LYS A 387 7.09 -12.39 15.45
C LYS A 387 8.35 -13.07 14.97
N LYS A 388 8.98 -13.80 15.90
CA LYS A 388 10.14 -14.62 15.58
C LYS A 388 9.69 -15.72 14.62
N VAL A 389 10.42 -15.85 13.52
CA VAL A 389 10.27 -16.90 12.52
C VAL A 389 11.63 -17.57 12.35
N ASP A 390 11.70 -18.90 12.38
CA ASP A 390 12.96 -19.63 12.17
C ASP A 390 12.72 -21.02 11.58
N TYR A 391 13.04 -21.17 10.29
CA TYR A 391 12.95 -22.44 9.57
C TYR A 391 14.32 -23.07 9.29
N ARG A 392 15.43 -22.47 9.74
CA ARG A 392 16.80 -22.91 9.39
C ARG A 392 17.07 -24.36 9.76
N ASN A 393 16.41 -24.85 10.81
CA ASN A 393 16.53 -26.21 11.34
C ASN A 393 15.25 -27.05 11.17
N ASN A 394 14.26 -26.57 10.41
CA ASN A 394 13.01 -27.28 10.23
C ASN A 394 13.08 -28.19 8.99
N PRO A 395 12.98 -29.53 9.15
CA PRO A 395 13.10 -30.47 8.03
C PRO A 395 11.96 -30.41 7.02
N ALA A 396 10.84 -29.73 7.35
CA ALA A 396 9.74 -29.52 6.42
C ALA A 396 10.05 -28.50 5.30
N TYR A 397 11.09 -27.68 5.47
CA TYR A 397 11.47 -26.64 4.50
C TYR A 397 12.80 -26.96 3.84
N GLU A 398 12.78 -27.04 2.51
CA GLU A 398 13.99 -27.16 1.70
C GLU A 398 14.73 -25.82 1.67
N LYS A 399 16.00 -25.84 2.04
CA LYS A 399 16.91 -24.68 1.93
C LYS A 399 17.57 -24.65 0.57
N ARG A 400 17.98 -23.46 0.14
CA ARG A 400 18.83 -23.36 -1.04
C ARG A 400 20.24 -23.86 -0.74
N GLU A 401 20.88 -24.45 -1.74
CA GLU A 401 22.26 -24.92 -1.65
C GLU A 401 23.26 -23.76 -1.63
N ASP A 402 22.97 -22.68 -2.36
CA ASP A 402 23.84 -21.51 -2.52
C ASP A 402 23.74 -20.49 -1.37
N ASN A 403 22.63 -20.50 -0.64
CA ASN A 403 22.42 -19.64 0.53
C ASN A 403 21.47 -20.31 1.55
N PRO A 404 21.98 -20.89 2.64
CA PRO A 404 21.17 -21.59 3.63
C PRO A 404 20.27 -20.66 4.46
N GLU A 405 20.45 -19.33 4.37
CA GLU A 405 19.55 -18.34 4.96
C GLU A 405 18.27 -18.15 4.15
N LEU A 406 18.19 -18.75 2.95
CA LEU A 406 17.04 -18.70 2.06
C LEU A 406 16.45 -20.10 1.83
N LEU A 407 15.12 -20.13 1.75
CA LEU A 407 14.36 -21.31 1.37
C LEU A 407 14.33 -21.48 -0.15
N LYS A 408 14.12 -22.71 -0.59
CA LYS A 408 14.06 -23.04 -2.02
C LYS A 408 12.78 -22.57 -2.69
N TYR A 409 11.67 -22.56 -1.94
CA TYR A 409 10.33 -22.24 -2.43
C TYR A 409 9.70 -21.12 -1.62
N ALA A 410 8.82 -20.34 -2.26
CA ALA A 410 8.11 -19.25 -1.64
C ALA A 410 7.24 -19.72 -0.46
N LEU A 411 7.25 -18.93 0.61
CA LEU A 411 6.44 -19.15 1.81
C LEU A 411 4.99 -18.70 1.62
N LEU A 412 4.08 -19.39 2.31
CA LEU A 412 2.70 -18.92 2.50
C LEU A 412 2.68 -17.68 3.41
N SER A 413 1.61 -16.90 3.35
CA SER A 413 1.52 -15.60 4.02
C SER A 413 1.75 -15.70 5.53
N ARG A 414 1.13 -16.69 6.19
CA ARG A 414 1.29 -16.92 7.63
C ARG A 414 2.70 -17.35 8.03
N GLU A 415 3.49 -17.83 7.07
CA GLU A 415 4.84 -18.35 7.31
C GLU A 415 5.90 -17.26 7.11
N ARG A 416 5.56 -16.14 6.46
CA ARG A 416 6.51 -15.06 6.12
C ARG A 416 6.87 -14.23 7.35
N PRO A 417 8.14 -13.82 7.48
CA PRO A 417 8.49 -12.76 8.42
C PRO A 417 7.73 -11.47 8.13
N GLU A 418 7.17 -10.87 9.17
CA GLU A 418 6.42 -9.62 9.05
C GLU A 418 7.30 -8.46 8.59
N SER A 419 6.72 -7.47 7.92
CA SER A 419 7.41 -6.26 7.41
C SER A 419 6.40 -5.16 7.10
N ASP A 420 6.87 -3.92 6.96
CA ASP A 420 6.11 -2.75 6.46
C ASP A 420 5.12 -3.08 5.32
N PHE A 421 5.58 -3.83 4.31
CA PHE A 421 4.76 -4.41 3.25
C PHE A 421 5.38 -5.73 2.79
N ILE A 422 4.83 -6.87 3.19
CA ILE A 422 5.54 -8.16 3.00
C ILE A 422 5.75 -8.52 1.52
N TRP A 423 4.94 -7.98 0.60
CA TRP A 423 5.01 -8.26 -0.82
C TRP A 423 6.17 -7.58 -1.56
N GLN A 424 6.88 -6.66 -0.90
CA GLN A 424 8.15 -6.13 -1.41
C GLN A 424 9.37 -6.88 -0.83
N ARG A 425 9.15 -7.85 0.06
CA ARG A 425 10.22 -8.65 0.69
C ARG A 425 10.37 -9.98 -0.03
N SER A 426 11.58 -10.51 0.03
CA SER A 426 11.86 -11.82 -0.54
C SER A 426 10.92 -12.87 0.05
N PRO A 427 10.22 -13.67 -0.77
CA PRO A 427 9.25 -14.66 -0.31
C PRO A 427 9.93 -15.91 0.30
N VAL A 428 11.26 -15.97 0.29
CA VAL A 428 12.05 -17.15 0.68
C VAL A 428 12.94 -16.89 1.90
N LEU A 429 12.71 -15.82 2.67
CA LEU A 429 13.46 -15.59 3.90
C LEU A 429 13.18 -16.69 4.92
N SER A 430 14.22 -17.38 5.39
CA SER A 430 14.07 -18.51 6.30
C SER A 430 13.86 -18.13 7.76
N HIS A 431 14.15 -16.88 8.14
CA HIS A 431 14.09 -16.45 9.54
C HIS A 431 13.93 -14.93 9.71
N ARG A 432 13.48 -14.55 10.91
CA ARG A 432 13.55 -13.24 11.56
C ARG A 432 13.67 -13.51 13.06
N ASP A 433 14.67 -12.93 13.71
CA ASP A 433 14.94 -13.21 15.13
C ASP A 433 14.18 -12.32 16.11
N GLU A 434 13.48 -11.28 15.61
CA GLU A 434 12.75 -10.31 16.43
C GLU A 434 11.35 -10.79 16.82
N ASP A 435 11.01 -10.66 18.11
CA ASP A 435 9.64 -10.81 18.64
C ASP A 435 9.34 -9.58 19.52
N VAL A 436 8.78 -8.56 18.88
CA VAL A 436 8.60 -7.23 19.48
C VAL A 436 7.21 -6.69 19.11
N PRO A 437 6.62 -5.80 19.94
CA PRO A 437 5.34 -5.18 19.63
C PRO A 437 5.50 -4.07 18.58
N TYR A 438 6.11 -4.42 17.44
CA TYR A 438 6.28 -3.60 16.26
C TYR A 438 5.19 -3.95 15.28
N GLU A 439 4.31 -3.01 15.02
CA GLU A 439 3.14 -3.16 14.17
C GLU A 439 3.32 -2.40 12.86
N THR A 440 2.91 -3.03 11.77
CA THR A 440 3.01 -2.47 10.41
C THR A 440 1.63 -2.03 9.91
N PRO A 441 1.56 -1.14 8.91
CA PRO A 441 0.34 -0.61 8.32
C PRO A 441 -0.70 -1.64 7.87
N GLY A 442 -0.28 -2.86 7.50
CA GLY A 442 -1.19 -3.89 6.96
C GLY A 442 -1.78 -3.58 5.59
N ILE A 443 -1.19 -2.63 4.84
CA ILE A 443 -1.58 -2.28 3.47
C ILE A 443 -1.48 -3.49 2.54
N ASP A 444 -0.56 -4.41 2.85
CA ASP A 444 -0.35 -5.68 2.16
C ASP A 444 -1.57 -6.62 2.20
N LEU A 445 -2.54 -6.43 3.10
CA LEU A 445 -3.81 -7.16 3.06
C LEU A 445 -4.86 -6.42 2.23
N PHE A 446 -5.22 -5.21 2.66
CA PHE A 446 -6.43 -4.56 2.17
C PHE A 446 -6.28 -3.98 0.76
N LEU A 447 -5.07 -3.59 0.33
CA LEU A 447 -4.85 -3.14 -1.05
C LEU A 447 -5.12 -4.25 -2.07
N PRO A 448 -4.42 -5.40 -2.05
CA PRO A 448 -4.69 -6.48 -3.00
C PRO A 448 -6.11 -7.06 -2.85
N TYR A 449 -6.69 -7.03 -1.65
CA TYR A 449 -8.11 -7.37 -1.47
C TYR A 449 -9.02 -6.46 -2.29
N TRP A 450 -8.89 -5.13 -2.17
CA TRP A 450 -9.76 -4.19 -2.89
C TRP A 450 -9.50 -4.18 -4.39
N MET A 451 -8.26 -4.42 -4.83
CA MET A 451 -7.96 -4.69 -6.25
C MET A 451 -8.69 -5.95 -6.74
N GLY A 452 -8.61 -7.06 -6.00
CA GLY A 452 -9.30 -8.30 -6.35
C GLY A 452 -10.82 -8.18 -6.38
N ARG A 453 -11.40 -7.36 -5.49
CA ARG A 453 -12.83 -7.04 -5.48
C ARG A 453 -13.24 -6.19 -6.69
N GLU A 454 -12.40 -5.24 -7.09
CA GLU A 454 -12.66 -4.36 -8.24
C GLU A 454 -12.63 -5.14 -9.55
N CYS A 455 -11.60 -5.96 -9.77
CA CYS A 455 -11.47 -6.76 -10.99
C CYS A 455 -12.31 -8.05 -11.02
N GLY A 456 -13.13 -8.28 -9.98
CA GLY A 456 -14.11 -9.38 -9.92
C GLY A 456 -13.53 -10.75 -9.55
N HIS A 457 -12.25 -10.84 -9.19
CA HIS A 457 -11.58 -12.10 -8.83
C HIS A 457 -11.65 -12.42 -7.33
N ILE A 458 -12.19 -11.52 -6.51
CA ILE A 458 -12.64 -11.82 -5.15
C ILE A 458 -14.16 -11.57 -5.10
N PRO A 459 -14.98 -12.57 -4.74
CA PRO A 459 -16.43 -12.40 -4.67
C PRO A 459 -16.82 -11.42 -3.55
N ALA A 460 -18.03 -10.86 -3.64
CA ALA A 460 -18.61 -10.11 -2.52
C ALA A 460 -18.86 -11.04 -1.31
N PRO A 461 -18.82 -10.50 -0.07
CA PRO A 461 -19.10 -11.26 1.15
C PRO A 461 -20.57 -11.66 1.29
#